data_AF-A0A8T1J1W2-F1
#
_entry.id   AF-A0A8T1J1W2-F1
#
_cell.length_a   1.000
_cell.length_b   1.000
_cell.length_c   1.000
_cell.angle_alpha   90.00
_cell.angle_beta   90.00
_cell.angle_gamma   90.00
#
_symmetry.space_group_name_H-M   'P 1'
#
loop_
_entity.id
_entity.type
_entity.pdbx_description
1 polymer ?
#
loop_
_entity_poly.entity_id
_entity_poly.type
_entity_poly.pdbx_seq_one_letter_code
_entity_poly.pdbx_strand_id
1 'polypeptide(L)' 'MAKSTIYNALDLRDGFYQILMRESNIALTVVSTPSGMLGSGS' A
#
# COMPACT_ATOMS: atom_id res chain seq x y z
N MET A 1 16.01 31.68 -24.77
CA MET A 1 16.03 30.20 -24.72
C MET A 1 15.64 29.77 -23.32
N ALA A 2 14.49 29.11 -23.16
CA ALA A 2 14.11 28.50 -21.88
C ALA A 2 14.52 27.03 -21.91
N LYS A 3 15.34 26.59 -20.95
CA LYS A 3 15.61 25.17 -20.74
C LYS A 3 14.32 24.54 -20.23
N SER A 4 13.77 23.60 -20.99
CA SER A 4 12.72 22.71 -20.49
C SER A 4 13.41 21.61 -19.66
N THR A 5 13.12 21.58 -18.37
CA THR A 5 13.56 20.50 -17.47
C THR A 5 12.42 19.49 -17.37
N ILE A 6 12.66 18.26 -17.83
CA ILE A 6 11.69 17.17 -17.76
C ILE A 6 11.85 16.46 -16.41
N TYR A 7 10.74 16.29 -15.71
CA TYR A 7 10.66 15.49 -14.48
C TYR A 7 9.80 14.26 -14.73
N ASN A 8 10.18 13.12 -14.15
CA ASN A 8 9.37 11.91 -14.11
C ASN A 8 9.06 11.56 -12.66
N ALA A 9 7.86 11.05 -12.41
CA ALA A 9 7.45 10.50 -11.13
C ALA A 9 7.28 8.98 -11.28
N LEU A 10 7.89 8.23 -10.38
CA LEU A 10 7.72 6.78 -10.28
C LEU A 10 6.81 6.49 -9.08
N ASP A 11 5.66 5.88 -9.32
CA ASP A 11 4.81 5.40 -8.24
C ASP A 11 5.22 3.99 -7.82
N LEU A 12 5.49 3.82 -6.53
CA LEU A 12 5.87 2.55 -5.92
C LEU A 12 4.76 2.01 -5.00
N ARG A 13 3.60 2.66 -4.95
CA ARG A 13 2.50 2.34 -4.03
C ARG A 13 2.10 0.87 -4.11
N ASP A 14 1.94 0.34 -5.32
CA ASP A 14 1.51 -1.05 -5.50
C ASP A 14 2.58 -2.07 -5.12
N GLY A 15 3.85 -1.66 -5.08
CA GLY A 15 4.96 -2.49 -4.61
C GLY A 15 4.83 -2.88 -3.12
N PHE A 16 4.14 -2.07 -2.31
CA PHE A 16 3.95 -2.37 -0.89
C PHE A 16 3.06 -3.58 -0.64
N TYR A 17 2.07 -3.84 -1.50
CA TYR A 17 1.19 -5.00 -1.38
C TYR A 17 1.90 -6.33 -1.69
N GLN A 18 3.06 -6.29 -2.36
CA GLN A 18 3.87 -7.47 -2.67
C GLN A 18 4.84 -7.84 -1.54
N ILE A 19 5.08 -6.93 -0.60
CA ILE A 19 5.95 -7.19 0.56
C ILE A 19 5.15 -7.97 1.60
N LEU A 20 5.67 -9.14 2.00
CA LEU A 20 5.04 -9.97 3.02
C LEU A 20 4.94 -9.22 4.36
N MET A 21 3.72 -9.10 4.86
CA MET A 21 3.42 -8.58 6.18
C MET A 21 3.78 -9.62 7.25
N ARG A 22 4.36 -9.17 8.37
CA ARG A 22 4.54 -10.06 9.54
C ARG A 22 3.18 -10.39 10.14
N GLU A 23 3.00 -11.65 10.52
CA GLU A 23 1.74 -12.15 11.08
C GLU A 23 1.27 -11.36 12.31
N SER A 24 2.20 -10.97 13.19
CA SER A 24 1.92 -10.13 14.36
C SER A 24 1.30 -8.76 14.02
N ASN A 25 1.53 -8.28 12.79
CA ASN A 25 1.07 -6.97 12.35
C ASN A 25 -0.25 -7.04 11.57
N ILE A 26 -0.71 -8.25 11.18
CA ILE A 26 -1.94 -8.42 10.38
C ILE A 26 -3.15 -7.88 11.15
N ALA A 27 -3.28 -8.25 12.43
CA ALA A 27 -4.35 -7.77 13.29
C ALA A 27 -4.34 -6.25 13.50
N LEU A 28 -3.16 -5.61 13.39
CA LEU A 28 -3.00 -4.17 13.56
C LEU A 28 -3.42 -3.37 12.31
N THR A 29 -3.47 -4.02 11.15
CA THR A 29 -3.87 -3.40 9.88
C THR A 29 -5.29 -3.77 9.44
N VAL A 30 -6.07 -4.33 10.35
CA VAL A 30 -7.45 -4.74 10.08
C VAL A 30 -8.31 -3.53 9.73
N VAL A 31 -9.03 -3.60 8.61
CA VAL A 31 -9.93 -2.54 8.16
C VAL A 31 -11.37 -3.00 8.30
N SER A 32 -12.18 -2.25 9.07
CA SER A 32 -13.62 -2.47 9.15
C SER A 32 -14.31 -1.74 7.99
N THR A 33 -14.98 -2.49 7.13
CA THR A 33 -15.92 -1.98 6.13
C THR A 33 -17.36 -2.18 6.64
N PRO A 34 -18.35 -1.46 6.09
CA PRO A 34 -19.76 -1.70 6.43
C PRO A 34 -20.22 -3.15 6.17
N SER A 35 -19.52 -3.89 5.30
CA SER A 35 -19.81 -5.29 4.98
C SER A 35 -19.03 -6.30 5.81
N GLY A 36 -18.15 -5.86 6.71
CA GLY A 36 -17.35 -6.75 7.55
C GLY A 36 -15.89 -6.30 7.67
N MET A 37 -15.05 -7.22 8.10
CA MET A 37 -13.67 -6.92 8.50
C MET A 37 -12.68 -7.53 7.50
N LEU A 38 -11.78 -6.72 6.95
CA LEU A 38 -10.74 -7.13 6.01
C LEU A 38 -9.42 -7.32 6.74
N GLY A 39 -8.81 -8.51 6.62
CA GLY A 39 -7.51 -8.82 7.21
C GLY A 39 -7.53 -9.82 8.37
N SER A 40 -8.64 -10.51 8.63
CA SER A 40 -8.61 -11.67 9.54
C SER A 40 -7.86 -12.82 8.86
N GLY A 41 -6.63 -13.10 9.32
CA GLY A 41 -5.95 -14.34 9.00
C GLY A 41 -6.65 -15.50 9.72
N SER A 42 -7.32 -16.36 8.95
CA SER A 42 -7.77 -17.69 9.35
C SER A 42 -7.10 -18.72 8.45
#